data_AF-A0A432UNS5-F1
#
_entry.id   AF-A0A432UNS5-F1
#
_cell.length_a   1.000
_cell.length_b   1.000
_cell.length_c   1.000
_cell.angle_alpha   90.00
_cell.angle_beta   90.00
_cell.angle_gamma   90.00
#
_symmetry.space_group_name_H-M   'P 1'
#
loop_
_entity.id
_entity.type
_entity.pdbx_description
1 polymer ?
#
loop_
_entity_poly.entity_id
_entity_poly.type
_entity_poly.pdbx_seq_one_letter_code
_entity_poly.pdbx_strand_id
1 'polypeptide(L)'
;MKQLLIGVDQLINTVVWVKGDGFGYADETLSARAWRLRHQSNAWKRINLIFFWQQNHCQSAYQSEQSRRQLPPEYRKASASKL
;
A
#
# COMPACT_ATOMS: atom_id res chain seq x y z
N MET A 1 -2.51 15.01 -9.42
CA MET A 1 -3.68 14.19 -9.07
C MET A 1 -3.31 12.92 -8.28
N LYS A 2 -2.24 12.20 -8.63
CA LYS A 2 -1.85 10.94 -7.96
C LYS A 2 -1.68 11.04 -6.43
N GLN A 3 -1.04 12.10 -5.92
CA GLN A 3 -0.80 12.27 -4.47
C GLN A 3 -2.08 12.48 -3.65
N LEU A 4 -3.08 13.17 -4.20
CA LEU A 4 -4.37 13.36 -3.53
C LEU A 4 -5.09 12.02 -3.35
N LEU A 5 -5.12 11.19 -4.40
CA LEU A 5 -5.75 9.86 -4.33
C LEU A 5 -5.03 8.94 -3.34
N ILE A 6 -3.70 8.98 -3.29
CA ILE A 6 -2.91 8.24 -2.29
C ILE A 6 -3.25 8.73 -0.88
N GLY A 7 -3.28 10.04 -0.65
CA GLY A 7 -3.61 10.60 0.66
C GLY A 7 -5.03 10.25 1.13
N VAL A 8 -6.01 10.24 0.21
CA VAL A 8 -7.38 9.78 0.53
C VAL A 8 -7.39 8.30 0.86
N ASP A 9 -6.71 7.46 0.10
CA ASP A 9 -6.62 6.02 0.36
C ASP A 9 -5.96 5.73 1.72
N GLN A 10 -4.87 6.43 2.04
CA GLN A 10 -4.18 6.34 3.33
C GLN A 10 -5.05 6.81 4.48
N LEU A 11 -5.80 7.91 4.31
CA LEU A 11 -6.77 8.36 5.31
C LEU A 11 -7.80 7.26 5.59
N ILE A 12 -8.40 6.68 4.54
CA ILE A 12 -9.35 5.58 4.69
C ILE A 12 -8.67 4.39 5.39
N ASN A 13 -7.42 4.04 5.04
CA ASN A 13 -6.70 2.96 5.68
C ASN A 13 -6.57 3.15 7.20
N THR A 14 -6.31 4.38 7.68
CA THR A 14 -6.15 4.65 9.11
C THR A 14 -7.43 4.43 9.92
N VAL A 15 -8.61 4.58 9.31
CA VAL A 15 -9.90 4.35 10.00
C VAL A 15 -10.41 2.91 9.85
N VAL A 16 -9.80 2.09 8.99
CA VAL A 16 -10.18 0.69 8.78
C VAL A 16 -9.53 -0.20 9.83
N TRP A 17 -10.35 -0.80 10.68
CA TRP A 17 -9.93 -1.80 11.66
C TRP A 17 -9.98 -3.23 11.07
N VAL A 18 -8.90 -3.99 11.24
CA VAL A 18 -8.79 -5.39 10.82
C VAL A 18 -8.41 -6.26 12.02
N LYS A 19 -9.21 -7.29 12.29
CA LYS A 19 -8.92 -8.25 13.37
C LYS A 19 -7.56 -8.91 13.14
N GLY A 20 -6.66 -8.80 14.13
CA GLY A 20 -5.30 -9.35 14.07
C GLY A 20 -4.21 -8.40 13.55
N ASP A 21 -4.59 -7.22 13.04
CA ASP A 21 -3.64 -6.17 12.62
C ASP A 21 -3.92 -4.82 13.31
N GLY A 22 -5.19 -4.46 13.52
CA GLY A 22 -5.61 -3.20 14.15
C GLY A 22 -6.05 -2.15 13.13
N PHE A 23 -5.83 -0.87 13.44
CA PHE A 23 -6.01 0.24 12.50
C PHE A 23 -4.84 0.33 11.51
N GLY A 24 -5.07 0.87 10.32
CA GLY A 24 -4.03 0.99 9.30
C GLY A 24 -3.02 2.10 9.58
N TYR A 25 -1.84 2.01 8.97
CA TYR A 25 -0.81 3.04 9.06
C TYR A 25 -1.07 4.19 8.07
N ALA A 26 -0.72 5.42 8.47
CA ALA A 26 -0.96 6.63 7.69
C ALA A 26 -0.09 6.75 6.42
N ASP A 27 0.96 5.94 6.31
CA ASP A 27 1.85 5.85 5.16
C ASP A 27 1.66 4.55 4.36
N GLU A 28 0.56 3.82 4.60
CA GLU A 28 0.26 2.58 3.89
C GLU A 28 -1.09 2.68 3.17
N THR A 29 -1.09 2.38 1.87
CA THR A 29 -2.32 2.25 1.09
C THR A 29 -3.09 0.95 1.42
N LEU A 30 -4.42 0.96 1.28
CA LEU A 30 -5.28 -0.21 1.49
C LEU A 30 -4.86 -1.41 0.64
N SER A 31 -4.51 -1.17 -0.61
CA SER A 31 -4.03 -2.22 -1.53
C SER A 31 -2.71 -2.83 -1.07
N ALA A 32 -1.79 -2.01 -0.55
CA ALA A 32 -0.53 -2.50 0.00
C ALA A 32 -0.75 -3.29 1.30
N ARG A 33 -1.60 -2.78 2.20
CA ARG A 33 -1.99 -3.45 3.44
C ARG A 33 -2.66 -4.79 3.18
N ALA A 34 -3.56 -4.86 2.21
CA ALA A 34 -4.23 -6.09 1.82
C ALA A 34 -3.22 -7.16 1.36
N TRP A 35 -2.15 -6.77 0.67
CA TRP A 35 -1.07 -7.67 0.30
C TRP A 35 -0.16 -8.03 1.48
N ARG A 36 0.16 -7.09 2.37
CA ARG A 36 0.92 -7.35 3.62
C ARG A 36 0.22 -8.43 4.45
N LEU A 37 -1.11 -8.34 4.57
CA LEU A 37 -1.97 -9.26 5.31
C LEU A 37 -2.50 -10.45 4.47
N ARG A 38 -1.92 -10.73 3.31
CA ARG A 38 -2.41 -11.77 2.37
C ARG A 38 -2.54 -13.17 2.96
N HIS A 39 -1.77 -13.47 4.01
CA HIS A 39 -1.81 -14.76 4.71
C HIS A 39 -2.93 -14.84 5.75
N GLN A 40 -3.47 -13.69 6.18
CA GLN A 40 -4.57 -13.58 7.13
C GLN A 40 -5.92 -13.38 6.42
N SER A 41 -5.93 -12.79 5.22
CA SER A 41 -7.15 -12.45 4.49
C SER A 41 -6.97 -12.51 2.97
N ASN A 42 -8.04 -12.92 2.28
CA ASN A 42 -8.13 -12.89 0.81
C ASN A 42 -8.56 -11.51 0.26
N ALA A 43 -8.56 -10.45 1.07
CA ALA A 43 -8.96 -9.10 0.64
C ALA A 43 -8.22 -8.61 -0.62
N TRP A 44 -6.92 -8.92 -0.73
CA TRP A 44 -6.11 -8.58 -1.90
C TRP A 44 -6.64 -9.17 -3.21
N LYS A 45 -7.26 -10.36 -3.18
CA LYS A 45 -7.88 -10.96 -4.38
C LYS A 45 -9.10 -10.16 -4.84
N ARG A 46 -9.93 -9.71 -3.89
CA ARG A 46 -11.12 -8.90 -4.19
C ARG A 46 -10.73 -7.54 -4.74
N ILE A 47 -9.71 -6.91 -4.15
CA ILE A 47 -9.20 -5.62 -4.62
C ILE A 47 -8.58 -5.79 -6.02
N ASN A 48 -7.78 -6.83 -6.26
CA ASN A 48 -7.27 -7.13 -7.60
C ASN A 48 -8.39 -7.36 -8.64
N LEU A 49 -9.53 -7.92 -8.23
CA LEU A 49 -10.68 -8.09 -9.12
C LEU A 49 -11.35 -6.75 -9.48
N ILE A 50 -11.46 -5.83 -8.52
CA ILE A 50 -11.94 -4.47 -8.77
C ILE A 50 -10.99 -3.76 -9.76
N PHE A 51 -9.68 -3.94 -9.59
CA PHE A 51 -8.63 -3.40 -10.45
C PHE A 51 -8.15 -4.42 -11.49
N PHE A 52 -9.05 -5.18 -12.13
CA PHE A 52 -8.69 -6.29 -13.03
C PHE A 52 -7.79 -5.89 -14.22
N TRP A 53 -7.82 -4.61 -14.63
CA TRP A 53 -6.96 -4.07 -15.68
C TRP A 53 -5.51 -3.81 -15.22
N GLN A 54 -5.22 -3.96 -13.93
CA GLN A 54 -3.88 -3.82 -13.34
C GLN A 54 -3.40 -5.18 -12.84
N GLN A 55 -2.45 -5.76 -13.57
CA GLN A 55 -1.88 -7.05 -13.20
C GLN A 55 -1.18 -6.95 -11.83
N ASN A 56 -1.57 -7.82 -10.89
CA ASN A 56 -1.03 -7.88 -9.52
C ASN A 56 -1.09 -6.55 -8.74
N HIS A 57 -2.17 -5.78 -8.91
CA HIS A 57 -2.37 -4.46 -8.29
C HIS A 57 -1.90 -4.35 -6.84
N CYS A 58 -2.41 -5.19 -5.93
CA CYS A 58 -2.05 -5.13 -4.50
C CYS A 58 -0.55 -5.42 -4.24
N GLN A 59 0.05 -6.34 -5.00
CA GLN A 59 1.48 -6.64 -4.86
C GLN A 59 2.34 -5.46 -5.32
N SER A 60 1.98 -4.84 -6.45
CA SER A 60 2.69 -3.67 -6.99
C SER A 60 2.54 -2.45 -6.07
N ALA A 61 1.38 -2.29 -5.43
CA ALA A 61 1.17 -1.28 -4.38
C ALA A 61 2.13 -1.52 -3.20
N TYR A 62 2.17 -2.74 -2.67
CA TYR A 62 3.09 -3.12 -1.59
C TYR A 62 4.57 -2.90 -1.93
N GLN A 63 5.00 -3.23 -3.15
CA GLN A 63 6.36 -2.93 -3.62
C GLN A 63 6.65 -1.43 -3.74
N SER A 64 5.63 -0.64 -4.10
CA SER A 64 5.74 0.82 -4.20
C SER A 64 5.88 1.48 -2.81
N GLU A 65 5.20 0.94 -1.80
CA GLU A 65 5.37 1.34 -0.40
C GLU A 65 6.78 1.03 0.11
N GLN A 66 7.26 -0.20 -0.10
CA GLN A 66 8.62 -0.60 0.31
C GLN A 66 9.70 0.28 -0.34
N SER A 67 9.50 0.69 -1.60
CA SER A 67 10.41 1.59 -2.31
C SER A 67 10.13 3.08 -2.07
N ARG A 68 9.19 3.42 -1.18
CA ARG A 68 8.83 4.79 -0.77
C ARG A 68 8.50 5.70 -1.96
N ARG A 69 7.89 5.15 -3.02
CA ARG A 69 7.62 5.89 -4.27
C ARG A 69 6.65 7.06 -4.09
N GLN A 70 5.81 7.00 -3.07
CA GLN A 70 4.87 8.08 -2.77
C GLN A 70 5.52 9.27 -2.06
N LEU A 71 6.65 9.06 -1.38
CA LEU A 71 7.36 10.15 -0.73
C LEU A 71 8.02 11.08 -1.77
N PRO A 72 8.19 12.37 -1.44
CA PRO A 72 9.06 13.27 -2.19
C PRO A 72 10.48 12.68 -2.35
N PRO A 73 11.15 12.89 -3.49
CA PRO A 73 12.48 12.34 -3.77
C PRO A 73 13.51 12.56 -2.66
N GLU A 74 13.44 13.70 -1.97
CA GLU A 74 14.32 14.12 -0.89
C GLU A 74 14.21 13.23 0.36
N TYR A 75 13.05 12.61 0.59
CA TYR A 75 12.80 11.70 1.72
C TYR A 75 12.99 10.23 1.36
N ARG A 76 13.15 9.91 0.07
CA ARG A 76 13.54 8.57 -0.35
C ARG A 76 15.00 8.43 0.04
N LYS A 77 15.29 7.60 1.06
CA LYS A 77 16.67 7.22 1.37
C LYS A 77 17.36 6.88 0.05
N ALA A 78 18.53 7.45 -0.22
CA ALA A 78 19.42 6.89 -1.22
C ALA A 78 19.53 5.41 -0.85
N SER A 79 19.00 4.53 -1.70
CA SER A 79 19.27 3.09 -1.61
C SER A 79 20.76 3.00 -1.34
N ALA A 80 21.16 2.48 -0.18
CA ALA A 80 22.56 2.30 0.13
C ALA A 80 23.17 1.54 -1.03
N SER A 81 23.89 2.25 -1.91
CA SER A 81 24.81 1.64 -2.84
C SER A 81 25.77 0.89 -1.93
N LYS A 82 25.63 -0.44 -1.93
CA LYS A 82 26.55 -1.33 -1.24
C LYS A 82 27.97 -0.94 -1.68
N LEU A 83 28.75 -0.46 -0.72
CA LEU A 83 30.19 -0.65 -0.70
C LEU A 83 30.48 -2.15 -0.59
#